data_AF-A0A849ZBW0-F1
#
_entry.id   AF-A0A849ZBW0-F1
#
_cell.length_a   1.000
_cell.length_b   1.000
_cell.length_c   1.000
_cell.angle_alpha   90.00
_cell.angle_beta   90.00
_cell.angle_gamma   90.00
#
_symmetry.space_group_name_H-M   'P 1'
#
loop_
_entity.id
_entity.type
_entity.pdbx_description
1 polymer ?
#
loop_
_entity_poly.entity_id
_entity_poly.type
_entity_poly.pdbx_seq_one_letter_code
_entity_poly.pdbx_strand_id
1 'polypeptide(L)'
;MVAVRLERALLERHVEAYGRYFGRAPTISIEYDDTFVTFPAHSEPEYRSMIARVDELGTHPAVRDYVKRLGFGWTDDSIFSTIPSPATFERRRAREGMGETGFSPKLYELSRLAIAKGEWLSACVRGFVPYAVGTKELYERLSRTARQLLPRARSAERYFLWGVQHDMTRHGLFTHLVPERCVKRFGERIGEHLANRRPLLSPTPLLRFYENDLTQYCQSVWRDLPAPHRFAAAFEAPAGYSRLEATLDRRLEEAHRPSVTWLFV
;
A
#
# COMPACT_ATOMS: atom_id res chain seq x y z
N MET A 1 20.30 2.61 12.81
CA MET A 1 19.86 3.86 13.48
C MET A 1 19.57 5.01 12.52
N VAL A 2 20.42 5.34 11.53
CA VAL A 2 20.22 6.50 10.63
C VAL A 2 18.93 6.38 9.79
N ALA A 3 18.67 5.22 9.17
CA ALA A 3 17.47 4.99 8.35
C ALA A 3 16.16 5.16 9.14
N VAL A 4 16.11 4.68 10.39
CA VAL A 4 14.93 4.81 11.27
C VAL A 4 14.66 6.28 11.64
N ARG A 5 15.73 7.06 11.91
CA ARG A 5 15.59 8.50 12.20
C ARG A 5 15.09 9.28 10.98
N LEU A 6 15.55 8.94 9.78
CA LEU A 6 15.09 9.56 8.53
C LEU A 6 13.62 9.23 8.25
N GLU A 7 13.22 7.98 8.43
CA GLU A 7 11.83 7.55 8.28
C GLU A 7 10.89 8.30 9.23
N ARG A 8 11.29 8.41 10.50
CA ARG A 8 10.54 9.17 11.51
C ARG A 8 10.36 10.64 11.10
N ALA A 9 11.43 11.31 10.65
CA ALA A 9 11.35 12.73 10.26
C ALA A 9 10.40 12.95 9.07
N LEU A 10 10.32 12.01 8.13
CA LEU A 10 9.37 12.05 7.02
C LEU A 10 7.92 11.88 7.50
N LEU A 11 7.68 10.94 8.43
CA LEU A 11 6.36 10.73 9.02
C LEU A 11 5.92 11.92 9.87
N GLU A 12 6.79 12.50 10.70
CA GLU A 12 6.50 13.71 11.49
C GLU A 12 6.03 14.86 10.59
N ARG A 13 6.71 15.06 9.45
CA ARG A 13 6.31 16.06 8.46
C ARG A 13 4.96 15.77 7.83
N HIS A 14 4.70 14.51 7.48
CA HIS A 14 3.39 14.09 6.97
C HIS A 14 2.29 14.40 8.00
N VAL A 15 2.50 14.04 9.26
CA VAL A 15 1.55 14.25 10.37
C VAL A 15 1.27 15.73 10.58
N GLU A 16 2.29 16.58 10.55
CA GLU A 16 2.12 18.03 10.64
C GLU A 16 1.29 18.58 9.47
N ALA A 17 1.62 18.18 8.24
CA ALA A 17 0.89 18.62 7.05
C ALA A 17 -0.58 18.16 7.07
N TYR A 18 -0.81 16.93 7.51
CA TYR A 18 -2.14 16.38 7.72
C TYR A 18 -2.93 17.21 8.73
N GLY A 19 -2.32 17.53 9.88
CA GLY A 19 -2.92 18.38 10.91
C GLY A 19 -3.31 19.76 10.40
N ARG A 20 -2.42 20.42 9.66
CA ARG A 20 -2.70 21.73 9.04
C ARG A 20 -3.83 21.66 8.01
N TYR A 21 -3.91 20.56 7.27
CA TYR A 21 -4.88 20.39 6.19
C TYR A 21 -6.29 20.04 6.70
N PHE A 22 -6.39 19.11 7.65
CA PHE A 22 -7.66 18.61 8.18
C PHE A 22 -8.11 19.27 9.49
N GLY A 23 -7.26 20.10 10.12
CA GLY A 23 -7.52 20.70 11.43
C GLY A 23 -7.35 19.72 12.60
N ARG A 24 -6.93 18.48 12.33
CA ARG A 24 -6.67 17.41 13.31
C ARG A 24 -5.52 16.56 12.82
N ALA A 25 -4.53 16.32 13.68
CA ALA A 25 -3.33 15.60 13.33
C ALA A 25 -3.41 14.13 13.76
N PRO A 26 -2.81 13.20 13.00
CA PRO A 26 -2.42 11.90 13.53
C PRO A 26 -1.43 12.08 14.70
N THR A 27 -1.25 11.04 15.50
CA THR A 27 -0.23 11.02 16.55
C THR A 27 0.86 10.02 16.21
N ILE A 28 2.11 10.32 16.59
CA ILE A 28 3.23 9.40 16.50
C ILE A 28 3.54 8.90 17.90
N SER A 29 3.57 7.58 18.08
CA SER A 29 4.05 6.94 19.32
C SER A 29 5.30 6.11 19.04
N ILE A 30 6.12 5.97 20.09
CA ILE A 30 7.37 5.22 20.03
C ILE A 30 7.41 4.22 21.18
N GLU A 31 7.62 2.95 20.86
CA GLU A 31 7.70 1.87 21.83
C GLU A 31 8.93 1.02 21.52
N TYR A 32 9.93 0.98 22.39
CA TYR A 32 11.13 0.15 22.22
C TYR A 32 11.75 0.26 20.82
N ASP A 33 11.90 1.49 20.33
CA ASP A 33 12.39 1.89 18.98
C ASP A 33 11.45 1.61 17.79
N ASP A 34 10.27 1.06 18.03
CA ASP A 34 9.20 0.95 17.04
C ASP A 34 8.41 2.26 16.95
N THR A 35 8.06 2.66 15.73
CA THR A 35 7.32 3.90 15.42
C THR A 35 5.95 3.55 14.86
N PHE A 36 4.91 4.15 15.43
CA PHE A 36 3.53 3.99 15.00
C PHE A 36 2.91 5.34 14.66
N VAL A 37 1.95 5.33 13.74
CA VAL A 37 1.13 6.48 13.41
C VAL A 37 -0.33 6.11 13.64
N THR A 38 -1.01 6.86 14.52
CA THR A 38 -2.45 6.70 14.78
C THR A 38 -3.22 7.86 14.16
N PHE A 39 -4.06 7.54 13.17
CA PHE A 39 -4.84 8.50 12.40
C PHE A 39 -6.20 8.79 13.06
N PRO A 40 -6.69 10.04 12.99
CA PRO A 40 -8.04 10.35 13.44
C PRO A 40 -9.08 9.73 12.49
N ALA A 41 -10.24 9.35 13.02
CA ALA A 41 -11.33 8.80 12.22
C ALA A 41 -12.00 9.87 11.33
N HIS A 42 -12.21 9.56 10.06
CA HIS A 42 -12.93 10.41 9.11
C HIS A 42 -14.31 9.82 8.80
N SER A 43 -15.32 10.68 8.70
CA SER A 43 -16.71 10.28 8.43
C SER A 43 -17.00 10.21 6.93
N GLU A 44 -16.09 10.75 6.12
CA GLU A 44 -16.31 10.92 4.70
C GLU A 44 -16.28 9.58 3.95
N PRO A 45 -17.23 9.32 3.03
CA PRO A 45 -17.30 8.06 2.31
C PRO A 45 -16.02 7.70 1.56
N GLU A 46 -15.32 8.70 1.02
CA GLU A 46 -14.07 8.48 0.28
C GLU A 46 -12.96 7.93 1.19
N TYR A 47 -12.88 8.40 2.44
CA TYR A 47 -11.91 7.85 3.40
C TYR A 47 -12.23 6.39 3.71
N ARG A 48 -13.51 6.09 3.96
CA ARG A 48 -13.96 4.73 4.32
C ARG A 48 -13.76 3.72 3.20
N SER A 49 -13.80 4.14 1.93
CA SER A 49 -13.51 3.26 0.80
C SER A 49 -12.00 3.08 0.56
N MET A 50 -11.18 4.03 0.98
CA MET A 50 -9.72 3.97 0.80
C MET A 50 -9.04 3.09 1.85
N ILE A 51 -9.36 3.29 3.13
CA ILE A 51 -8.65 2.60 4.19
C ILE A 51 -9.16 1.16 4.31
N ALA A 52 -8.26 0.20 4.49
CA ALA A 52 -8.67 -1.19 4.69
C ALA A 52 -9.38 -1.37 6.04
N ARG A 53 -10.19 -2.41 6.13
CA ARG A 53 -10.87 -2.77 7.38
C ARG A 53 -10.36 -4.12 7.88
N VAL A 54 -10.30 -4.28 9.20
CA VAL A 54 -9.85 -5.53 9.81
C VAL A 54 -10.80 -6.69 9.55
N ASP A 55 -12.09 -6.42 9.34
CA ASP A 55 -13.09 -7.46 9.02
C ASP A 55 -12.99 -7.98 7.57
N GLU A 56 -12.29 -7.26 6.69
CA GLU A 56 -11.90 -7.77 5.37
C GLU A 56 -10.91 -8.94 5.46
N LEU A 57 -10.19 -9.06 6.58
CA LEU A 57 -9.31 -10.19 6.91
C LEU A 57 -10.07 -11.37 7.56
N GLY A 58 -11.40 -11.29 7.65
CA GLY A 58 -12.23 -12.28 8.32
C GLY A 58 -12.28 -12.10 9.84
N THR A 59 -12.76 -13.15 10.53
CA THR A 59 -13.04 -13.13 11.97
C THR A 59 -12.12 -14.02 12.79
N HIS A 60 -11.15 -14.68 12.16
CA HIS A 60 -10.25 -15.62 12.83
C HIS A 60 -9.34 -14.91 13.86
N PRO A 61 -9.39 -15.29 15.15
CA PRO A 61 -8.63 -14.61 16.21
C PRO A 61 -7.11 -14.62 15.96
N ALA A 62 -6.55 -15.74 15.50
CA ALA A 62 -5.12 -15.86 15.26
C ALA A 62 -4.60 -14.89 14.20
N VAL A 63 -5.41 -14.58 13.17
CA VAL A 63 -5.09 -13.56 12.17
C VAL A 63 -5.11 -12.16 12.80
N ARG A 64 -6.16 -11.83 13.56
CA ARG A 64 -6.28 -10.53 14.21
C ARG A 64 -5.16 -10.28 15.23
N ASP A 65 -4.80 -11.29 16.01
CA ASP A 65 -3.70 -11.20 16.99
C ASP A 65 -2.35 -11.01 16.30
N TYR A 66 -2.13 -11.71 15.18
CA TYR A 66 -0.94 -11.51 14.35
C TYR A 66 -0.85 -10.07 13.82
N VAL A 67 -1.94 -9.55 13.26
CA VAL A 67 -2.01 -8.19 12.73
C VAL A 67 -1.75 -7.14 13.83
N LYS A 68 -2.26 -7.35 15.05
CA LYS A 68 -1.92 -6.52 16.22
C LYS A 68 -0.43 -6.58 16.56
N ARG A 69 0.18 -7.77 16.56
CA ARG A 69 1.62 -7.92 16.84
C ARG A 69 2.49 -7.22 15.80
N LEU A 70 2.04 -7.17 14.54
CA LEU A 70 2.70 -6.34 13.50
C LEU A 70 2.63 -4.84 13.78
N GLY A 71 1.74 -4.38 14.66
CA GLY A 71 1.61 -2.98 15.07
C GLY A 71 0.38 -2.27 14.51
N PHE A 72 -0.58 -3.00 13.96
CA PHE A 72 -1.84 -2.41 13.49
C PHE A 72 -2.86 -2.32 14.62
N GLY A 73 -3.61 -1.22 14.62
CA GLY A 73 -4.78 -1.02 15.46
C GLY A 73 -5.96 -0.58 14.61
N TRP A 74 -7.17 -0.75 15.12
CA TRP A 74 -8.40 -0.39 14.41
C TRP A 74 -9.44 0.19 15.38
N THR A 75 -10.39 0.92 14.83
CA THR A 75 -11.54 1.47 15.55
C THR A 75 -12.63 0.41 15.77
N ASP A 76 -13.64 0.73 16.57
CA ASP A 76 -14.82 -0.13 16.76
C ASP A 76 -15.57 -0.40 15.43
N ASP A 77 -15.51 0.54 14.49
CA ASP A 77 -16.03 0.39 13.12
C ASP A 77 -15.15 -0.50 12.22
N SER A 78 -14.18 -1.23 12.78
CA SER A 78 -13.25 -2.11 12.07
C SER A 78 -12.30 -1.40 11.09
N ILE A 79 -12.21 -0.07 11.09
CA ILE A 79 -11.28 0.67 10.23
C ILE A 79 -9.90 0.68 10.86
N PHE A 80 -8.86 0.29 10.12
CA PHE A 80 -7.49 0.43 10.61
C PHE A 80 -7.17 1.90 10.92
N SER A 81 -6.74 2.19 12.13
CA SER A 81 -6.45 3.54 12.63
C SER A 81 -4.99 3.71 13.03
N THR A 82 -4.33 2.66 13.50
CA THR A 82 -2.90 2.66 13.82
C THR A 82 -2.17 1.81 12.80
N ILE A 83 -1.08 2.34 12.27
CA ILE A 83 -0.16 1.62 11.40
C ILE A 83 1.26 1.68 11.95
N PRO A 84 2.07 0.63 11.77
CA PRO A 84 3.51 0.71 11.99
C PRO A 84 4.19 1.48 10.85
N SER A 85 5.31 2.13 11.16
CA SER A 85 6.22 2.63 10.13
C SER A 85 6.79 1.47 9.29
N PRO A 86 7.23 1.68 8.03
CA PRO A 86 7.79 0.60 7.22
C PRO A 86 8.92 -0.19 7.91
N ALA A 87 9.88 0.49 8.53
CA ALA A 87 10.96 -0.19 9.26
C ALA A 87 10.46 -0.95 10.49
N THR A 88 9.42 -0.44 11.17
CA THR A 88 8.78 -1.11 12.31
C THR A 88 8.08 -2.37 11.86
N PHE A 89 7.31 -2.28 10.77
CA PHE A 89 6.61 -3.40 10.19
C PHE A 89 7.56 -4.53 9.79
N GLU A 90 8.64 -4.20 9.08
CA GLU A 90 9.66 -5.15 8.67
C GLU A 90 10.28 -5.89 9.87
N ARG A 91 10.66 -5.15 10.92
CA ARG A 91 11.19 -5.78 12.14
C ARG A 91 10.18 -6.69 12.83
N ARG A 92 8.93 -6.25 12.97
CA ARG A 92 7.89 -7.03 13.62
C ARG A 92 7.50 -8.26 12.80
N ARG A 93 7.45 -8.13 11.47
CA ARG A 93 7.27 -9.25 10.54
C ARG A 93 8.40 -10.28 10.69
N ALA A 94 9.64 -9.83 10.77
CA ALA A 94 10.79 -10.71 11.00
C ALA A 94 10.71 -11.45 12.35
N ARG A 95 10.27 -10.77 13.43
CA ARG A 95 10.05 -11.40 14.75
C ARG A 95 8.97 -12.50 14.73
N GLU A 96 7.98 -12.38 13.85
CA GLU A 96 6.95 -13.41 13.64
C GLU A 96 7.42 -14.56 12.72
N GLY A 97 8.70 -14.58 12.32
CA GLY A 97 9.25 -15.61 11.43
C GLY A 97 8.90 -15.43 9.95
N MET A 98 8.42 -14.26 9.55
CA MET A 98 7.96 -13.95 8.19
C MET A 98 8.84 -12.90 7.48
N GLY A 99 10.08 -12.72 7.92
CA GLY A 99 10.96 -11.64 7.45
C GLY A 99 11.30 -11.66 5.95
N GLU A 100 11.24 -12.83 5.32
CA GLU A 100 11.61 -13.05 3.91
C GLU A 100 10.40 -13.25 2.99
N THR A 101 9.20 -12.86 3.42
CA THR A 101 7.98 -13.01 2.61
C THR A 101 7.49 -11.70 2.04
N GLY A 102 6.82 -11.78 0.90
CA GLY A 102 5.96 -10.74 0.34
C GLY A 102 6.67 -9.45 -0.06
N PHE A 103 5.87 -8.42 -0.27
CA PHE A 103 6.39 -7.12 -0.64
C PHE A 103 6.86 -6.37 0.59
N SER A 104 7.94 -5.61 0.44
CA SER A 104 8.49 -4.78 1.52
C SER A 104 8.05 -3.33 1.32
N PRO A 105 7.36 -2.70 2.29
CA PRO A 105 7.00 -1.30 2.22
C PRO A 105 8.23 -0.40 2.31
N LYS A 106 8.24 0.69 1.55
CA LYS A 106 9.31 1.71 1.61
C LYS A 106 8.74 3.11 1.47
N LEU A 107 9.16 4.03 2.32
CA LEU A 107 8.85 5.44 2.14
C LEU A 107 9.40 5.95 0.80
N TYR A 108 8.57 6.73 0.12
CA TYR A 108 8.87 7.33 -1.17
C TYR A 108 8.45 8.80 -1.13
N GLU A 109 9.44 9.70 -1.17
CA GLU A 109 9.21 11.13 -1.07
C GLU A 109 8.83 11.74 -2.43
N LEU A 110 7.81 12.60 -2.44
CA LEU A 110 7.19 13.11 -3.66
C LEU A 110 6.99 14.62 -3.63
N SER A 111 7.28 15.27 -4.75
CA SER A 111 6.97 16.68 -5.00
C SER A 111 5.59 16.89 -5.66
N ARG A 112 4.87 15.80 -5.93
CA ARG A 112 3.55 15.74 -6.58
C ARG A 112 2.58 14.83 -5.81
N LEU A 113 1.29 14.90 -6.14
CA LEU A 113 0.22 14.17 -5.42
C LEU A 113 0.14 12.68 -5.74
N ALA A 114 0.89 12.19 -6.73
CA ALA A 114 0.88 10.79 -7.13
C ALA A 114 2.25 10.35 -7.65
N ILE A 115 2.59 9.08 -7.43
CA ILE A 115 3.77 8.45 -8.02
C ILE A 115 3.53 8.26 -9.53
N ALA A 116 4.55 8.42 -10.37
CA ALA A 116 4.36 8.06 -11.78
C ALA A 116 4.11 6.56 -11.89
N LYS A 117 3.14 6.17 -12.72
CA LYS A 117 2.78 4.76 -12.92
C LYS A 117 3.99 3.87 -13.23
N GLY A 118 4.96 4.36 -14.01
CA GLY A 118 6.19 3.63 -14.31
C GLY A 118 7.11 3.45 -13.10
N GLU A 119 7.23 4.47 -12.23
CA GLU A 119 8.00 4.38 -10.98
C GLU A 119 7.35 3.39 -10.01
N TRP A 120 6.02 3.44 -9.87
CA TRP A 120 5.27 2.51 -9.05
C TRP A 120 5.43 1.07 -9.56
N LEU A 121 5.18 0.84 -10.85
CA LEU A 121 5.35 -0.48 -11.46
C LEU A 121 6.78 -1.01 -11.27
N SER A 122 7.78 -0.14 -11.44
CA SER A 122 9.18 -0.49 -11.22
C SER A 122 9.46 -0.89 -9.77
N ALA A 123 8.82 -0.24 -8.79
CA ALA A 123 8.92 -0.63 -7.38
C ALA A 123 8.30 -2.02 -7.14
N CYS A 124 7.09 -2.26 -7.64
CA CYS A 124 6.38 -3.54 -7.48
C CYS A 124 7.13 -4.71 -8.13
N VAL A 125 7.69 -4.51 -9.33
CA VAL A 125 8.53 -5.52 -10.02
C VAL A 125 9.74 -5.92 -9.17
N ARG A 126 10.28 -5.01 -8.36
CA ARG A 126 11.38 -5.28 -7.43
C ARG A 126 10.93 -5.79 -6.05
N GLY A 127 9.65 -6.11 -5.88
CA GLY A 127 9.09 -6.58 -4.60
C GLY A 127 8.91 -5.48 -3.56
N PHE A 128 8.79 -4.21 -3.96
CA PHE A 128 8.52 -3.10 -3.05
C PHE A 128 7.12 -2.52 -3.25
N VAL A 129 6.50 -2.11 -2.16
CA VAL A 129 5.34 -1.20 -2.18
C VAL A 129 5.83 0.19 -1.78
N PRO A 130 5.70 1.20 -2.64
CA PRO A 130 6.08 2.57 -2.28
C PRO A 130 5.01 3.24 -1.40
N TYR A 131 5.45 4.02 -0.42
CA TYR A 131 4.60 4.69 0.57
C TYR A 131 4.79 6.19 0.41
N ALA A 132 3.80 6.82 -0.20
CA ALA A 132 3.92 8.20 -0.64
C ALA A 132 3.93 9.16 0.56
N VAL A 133 5.04 9.89 0.73
CA VAL A 133 5.15 11.05 1.62
C VAL A 133 5.59 12.26 0.81
N GLY A 134 5.19 13.45 1.23
CA GLY A 134 5.46 14.68 0.49
C GLY A 134 6.81 15.29 0.84
N THR A 135 7.42 15.97 -0.13
CA THR A 135 8.46 16.94 0.18
C THR A 135 7.89 18.09 1.00
N LYS A 136 8.77 18.86 1.63
CA LYS A 136 8.38 20.06 2.38
C LYS A 136 7.57 21.03 1.51
N GLU A 137 8.01 21.25 0.28
CA GLU A 137 7.40 22.18 -0.67
C GLU A 137 6.00 21.73 -1.08
N LEU A 138 5.81 20.41 -1.26
CA LEU A 138 4.49 19.85 -1.55
C LEU A 138 3.52 20.12 -0.39
N TYR A 139 3.95 19.87 0.85
CA TYR A 139 3.11 20.07 2.03
C TYR A 139 2.79 21.55 2.30
N GLU A 140 3.71 22.46 2.02
CA GLU A 140 3.47 23.91 2.07
C GLU A 140 2.44 24.33 1.01
N ARG A 141 2.50 23.76 -0.21
CA ARG A 141 1.48 23.98 -1.24
C ARG A 141 0.11 23.48 -0.79
N LEU A 142 0.03 22.25 -0.27
CA LEU A 142 -1.23 21.67 0.24
C LEU A 142 -1.88 22.54 1.31
N SER A 143 -1.07 23.06 2.24
CA SER A 143 -1.56 23.92 3.33
C SER A 143 -2.16 25.25 2.81
N ARG A 144 -1.59 25.81 1.73
CA ARG A 144 -2.15 27.02 1.08
C ARG A 144 -3.46 26.71 0.37
N THR A 145 -3.50 25.63 -0.42
CA THR A 145 -4.69 25.18 -1.13
C THR A 145 -5.85 24.86 -0.17
N ALA A 146 -5.54 24.29 1.00
CA ALA A 146 -6.51 23.98 2.05
C ALA A 146 -7.24 25.20 2.63
N ARG A 147 -6.76 26.42 2.36
CA ARG A 147 -7.42 27.66 2.77
C ARG A 147 -8.28 28.28 1.66
N GLN A 148 -8.09 27.83 0.42
CA GLN A 148 -8.62 28.51 -0.77
C GLN A 148 -9.76 27.76 -1.46
N LEU A 149 -9.76 26.42 -1.46
CA LEU A 149 -10.72 25.62 -2.24
C LEU A 149 -11.93 25.15 -1.41
N LEU A 150 -13.07 24.88 -2.03
CA LEU A 150 -14.17 24.17 -1.34
C LEU A 150 -13.79 22.69 -1.10
N PRO A 151 -14.26 22.03 -0.02
CA PRO A 151 -13.86 20.66 0.33
C PRO A 151 -14.02 19.62 -0.79
N ARG A 152 -15.08 19.71 -1.60
CA ARG A 152 -15.33 18.80 -2.74
C ARG A 152 -14.30 18.93 -3.87
N ALA A 153 -13.64 20.08 -3.99
CA ALA A 153 -12.63 20.33 -5.01
C ALA A 153 -11.23 19.85 -4.61
N ARG A 154 -11.09 19.19 -3.45
CA ARG A 154 -9.78 18.78 -2.89
C ARG A 154 -9.61 17.26 -2.75
N SER A 155 -10.28 16.49 -3.61
CA SER A 155 -10.30 15.02 -3.51
C SER A 155 -8.91 14.41 -3.67
N ALA A 156 -8.08 14.93 -4.58
CA ALA A 156 -6.72 14.45 -4.82
C ALA A 156 -5.79 14.72 -3.64
N GLU A 157 -5.88 15.89 -3.00
CA GLU A 157 -5.09 16.24 -1.83
C GLU A 157 -5.48 15.40 -0.60
N ARG A 158 -6.79 15.17 -0.41
CA ARG A 158 -7.29 14.28 0.65
C ARG A 158 -6.81 12.86 0.43
N TYR A 159 -6.94 12.35 -0.80
CA TYR A 159 -6.43 11.04 -1.19
C TYR A 159 -4.94 10.91 -0.88
N PHE A 160 -4.13 11.88 -1.28
CA PHE A 160 -2.69 11.89 -1.01
C PHE A 160 -2.36 11.84 0.48
N LEU A 161 -3.04 12.66 1.31
CA LEU A 161 -2.80 12.68 2.75
C LEU A 161 -3.31 11.43 3.47
N TRP A 162 -4.38 10.79 2.99
CA TRP A 162 -4.79 9.47 3.47
C TRP A 162 -3.92 8.34 2.92
N GLY A 163 -3.12 8.62 1.89
CA GLY A 163 -2.29 7.67 1.15
C GLY A 163 -1.38 6.84 2.04
N VAL A 164 -0.75 7.44 3.06
CA VAL A 164 0.14 6.68 3.98
C VAL A 164 -0.61 5.56 4.70
N GLN A 165 -1.83 5.82 5.16
CA GLN A 165 -2.67 4.83 5.83
C GLN A 165 -3.25 3.82 4.83
N HIS A 166 -3.63 4.29 3.64
CA HIS A 166 -4.12 3.46 2.54
C HIS A 166 -3.04 2.45 2.11
N ASP A 167 -1.86 2.92 1.72
CA ASP A 167 -0.75 2.12 1.24
C ASP A 167 -0.37 1.05 2.27
N MET A 168 -0.36 1.41 3.57
CA MET A 168 -0.03 0.47 4.64
C MET A 168 -1.05 -0.64 4.83
N THR A 169 -2.33 -0.27 4.80
CA THR A 169 -3.42 -1.19 5.14
C THR A 169 -3.89 -2.02 3.96
N ARG A 170 -3.76 -1.49 2.74
CA ARG A 170 -4.17 -2.18 1.50
C ARG A 170 -3.02 -2.92 0.85
N HIS A 171 -1.87 -2.26 0.66
CA HIS A 171 -0.79 -2.83 -0.13
C HIS A 171 0.24 -3.52 0.76
N GLY A 172 0.75 -2.88 1.80
CA GLY A 172 1.68 -3.53 2.74
C GLY A 172 1.05 -4.73 3.42
N LEU A 173 -0.02 -4.50 4.16
CA LEU A 173 -0.66 -5.53 4.97
C LEU A 173 -1.20 -6.69 4.14
N PHE A 174 -1.85 -6.48 2.99
CA PHE A 174 -2.40 -7.64 2.27
C PHE A 174 -1.31 -8.44 1.55
N THR A 175 -0.24 -7.80 1.08
CA THR A 175 0.76 -8.48 0.22
C THR A 175 2.03 -8.94 0.93
N HIS A 176 2.22 -8.65 2.22
CA HIS A 176 3.47 -8.99 2.94
C HIS A 176 3.71 -10.49 3.18
N LEU A 177 2.72 -11.37 3.00
CA LEU A 177 2.89 -12.81 3.13
C LEU A 177 2.92 -13.55 1.78
N VAL A 178 2.84 -12.84 0.65
CA VAL A 178 2.97 -13.46 -0.67
C VAL A 178 4.31 -14.23 -0.73
N PRO A 179 4.35 -15.50 -1.15
CA PRO A 179 5.60 -16.24 -1.22
C PRO A 179 6.64 -15.49 -2.06
N GLU A 180 7.88 -15.39 -1.57
CA GLU A 180 8.95 -14.61 -2.23
C GLU A 180 9.17 -15.06 -3.69
N ARG A 181 9.11 -16.38 -3.93
CA ARG A 181 9.19 -16.96 -5.28
C ARG A 181 8.08 -16.45 -6.22
N CYS A 182 6.87 -16.20 -5.71
CA CYS A 182 5.79 -15.64 -6.51
C CYS A 182 6.03 -14.16 -6.81
N VAL A 183 6.52 -13.38 -5.82
CA VAL A 183 6.91 -11.98 -6.03
C VAL A 183 7.97 -11.87 -7.13
N LYS A 184 9.04 -12.66 -7.04
CA LYS A 184 10.12 -12.74 -8.04
C LYS A 184 9.57 -13.14 -9.41
N ARG A 185 8.80 -14.23 -9.49
CA ARG A 185 8.21 -14.71 -10.74
C ARG A 185 7.32 -13.66 -11.41
N PHE A 186 6.46 -12.96 -10.67
CA PHE A 186 5.64 -11.89 -11.25
C PHE A 186 6.50 -10.73 -11.76
N GLY A 187 7.51 -10.33 -10.98
CA GLY A 187 8.46 -9.28 -11.35
C GLY A 187 9.26 -9.62 -12.61
N GLU A 188 9.82 -10.83 -12.69
CA GLU A 188 10.58 -11.34 -13.84
C GLU A 188 9.73 -11.34 -15.10
N ARG A 189 8.52 -11.92 -15.04
CA ARG A 189 7.61 -11.98 -16.21
C ARG A 189 7.24 -10.60 -16.73
N ILE A 190 6.95 -9.65 -15.84
CA ILE A 190 6.66 -8.27 -16.22
C ILE A 190 7.93 -7.56 -16.74
N GLY A 191 9.08 -7.78 -16.10
CA GLY A 191 10.36 -7.20 -16.50
C GLY A 191 10.80 -7.66 -17.89
N GLU A 192 10.71 -8.97 -18.17
CA GLU A 192 10.97 -9.56 -19.49
C GLU A 192 10.03 -8.99 -20.54
N HIS A 193 8.74 -8.85 -20.22
CA HIS A 193 7.77 -8.25 -21.12
C HIS A 193 8.11 -6.79 -21.47
N LEU A 194 8.53 -6.00 -20.48
CA LEU A 194 8.95 -4.61 -20.68
C LEU A 194 10.27 -4.50 -21.46
N ALA A 195 11.23 -5.40 -21.21
CA ALA A 195 12.52 -5.42 -21.88
C ALA A 195 12.40 -5.71 -23.38
N ASN A 196 11.50 -6.62 -23.75
CA ASN A 196 11.33 -7.09 -25.13
C ASN A 196 10.53 -6.14 -26.03
N ARG A 197 10.02 -5.00 -25.51
CA ARG A 197 9.03 -4.17 -26.22
C ARG A 197 9.20 -2.67 -25.91
N ARG A 198 10.16 -2.02 -26.58
CA ARG A 198 10.20 -0.55 -26.70
C ARG A 198 9.52 -0.10 -28.01
N PRO A 199 8.85 1.08 -28.07
CA PRO A 199 8.49 2.03 -27.00
C PRO A 199 6.97 2.14 -26.69
N LEU A 200 6.12 1.22 -27.16
CA LEU A 200 4.65 1.41 -27.22
C LEU A 200 3.83 0.84 -26.04
N LEU A 201 4.43 0.51 -24.89
CA LEU A 201 3.69 -0.13 -23.80
C LEU A 201 3.06 0.87 -22.83
N SER A 202 1.79 0.66 -22.49
CA SER A 202 1.13 1.36 -21.38
C SER A 202 1.41 0.62 -20.07
N PRO A 203 1.93 1.28 -19.02
CA PRO A 203 2.15 0.64 -17.72
C PRO A 203 0.83 0.37 -16.97
N THR A 204 -0.31 0.90 -17.43
CA THR A 204 -1.57 0.89 -16.68
C THR A 204 -2.14 -0.51 -16.46
N PRO A 205 -2.23 -1.41 -17.47
CA PRO A 205 -2.72 -2.77 -17.23
C PRO A 205 -1.85 -3.58 -16.26
N LEU A 206 -0.53 -3.41 -16.34
CA LEU A 206 0.44 -4.08 -15.48
C LEU A 206 0.39 -3.54 -14.05
N LEU A 207 0.19 -2.23 -13.90
CA LEU A 207 -0.02 -1.61 -12.59
C LEU A 207 -1.31 -2.11 -11.94
N ARG A 208 -2.39 -2.25 -12.72
CA ARG A 208 -3.68 -2.78 -12.25
C ARG A 208 -3.55 -4.20 -11.69
N PHE A 209 -2.63 -5.01 -12.22
CA PHE A 209 -2.34 -6.33 -11.65
C PHE A 209 -1.92 -6.20 -10.18
N TYR A 210 -0.97 -5.33 -9.85
CA TYR A 210 -0.48 -5.15 -8.48
C TYR A 210 -1.51 -4.43 -7.59
N GLU A 211 -2.03 -3.29 -8.05
CA GLU A 211 -2.92 -2.43 -7.23
C GLU A 211 -4.28 -3.10 -6.94
N ASN A 212 -4.77 -3.93 -7.86
CA ASN A 212 -6.11 -4.50 -7.77
C ASN A 212 -6.09 -6.03 -7.75
N ASP A 213 -5.65 -6.67 -8.84
CA ASP A 213 -5.91 -8.10 -9.05
C ASP A 213 -5.18 -8.97 -7.99
N LEU A 214 -3.89 -8.69 -7.73
CA LEU A 214 -3.10 -9.34 -6.69
C LEU A 214 -3.59 -8.97 -5.28
N THR A 215 -3.88 -7.70 -5.04
CA THR A 215 -4.33 -7.22 -3.72
C THR A 215 -5.68 -7.85 -3.33
N GLN A 216 -6.64 -7.92 -4.24
CA GLN A 216 -7.94 -8.59 -4.03
C GLN A 216 -7.79 -10.10 -3.83
N TYR A 217 -6.87 -10.73 -4.56
CA TYR A 217 -6.58 -12.15 -4.34
C TYR A 217 -6.00 -12.39 -2.95
N CYS A 218 -5.03 -11.58 -2.52
CA CYS A 218 -4.45 -11.67 -1.18
C CYS A 218 -5.50 -11.43 -0.08
N GLN A 219 -6.38 -10.44 -0.26
CA GLN A 219 -7.49 -10.17 0.66
C GLN A 219 -8.42 -11.38 0.78
N SER A 220 -8.74 -12.04 -0.35
CA SER A 220 -9.57 -13.26 -0.34
C SER A 220 -8.89 -14.40 0.41
N VAL A 221 -7.58 -14.59 0.20
CA VAL A 221 -6.80 -15.58 0.97
C VAL A 221 -6.87 -15.25 2.46
N TRP A 222 -6.60 -14.00 2.85
CA TRP A 222 -6.65 -13.55 4.24
C TRP A 222 -7.98 -13.82 4.92
N ARG A 223 -9.10 -13.45 4.26
CA ARG A 223 -10.45 -13.60 4.79
C ARG A 223 -10.75 -15.02 5.25
N ASP A 224 -10.30 -15.99 4.46
CA ASP A 224 -10.61 -17.41 4.65
C ASP A 224 -9.48 -18.14 5.42
N LEU A 225 -8.46 -17.40 5.89
CA LEU A 225 -7.27 -17.96 6.51
C LEU A 225 -7.45 -18.15 8.02
N PRO A 226 -7.31 -19.37 8.57
CA PRO A 226 -7.46 -19.58 10.01
C PRO A 226 -6.24 -19.11 10.82
N ALA A 227 -5.05 -19.01 10.20
CA ALA A 227 -3.82 -18.57 10.85
C ALA A 227 -2.77 -18.10 9.81
N PRO A 228 -1.94 -17.09 10.13
CA PRO A 228 -1.02 -16.46 9.17
C PRO A 228 0.00 -17.42 8.53
N HIS A 229 0.51 -18.41 9.29
CA HIS A 229 1.50 -19.38 8.77
C HIS A 229 0.96 -20.25 7.62
N ARG A 230 -0.36 -20.28 7.41
CA ARG A 230 -0.98 -21.01 6.29
C ARG A 230 -1.11 -20.18 5.02
N PHE A 231 -0.77 -18.88 5.05
CA PHE A 231 -1.01 -17.97 3.94
C PHE A 231 -0.36 -18.47 2.66
N ALA A 232 0.91 -18.87 2.70
CA ALA A 232 1.63 -19.35 1.52
C ALA A 232 0.94 -20.54 0.85
N ALA A 233 0.57 -21.56 1.63
CA ALA A 233 -0.12 -22.74 1.11
C ALA A 233 -1.50 -22.41 0.52
N ALA A 234 -2.24 -21.48 1.15
CA ALA A 234 -3.53 -21.03 0.64
C ALA A 234 -3.41 -20.16 -0.63
N PHE A 235 -2.39 -19.30 -0.69
CA PHE A 235 -2.07 -18.45 -1.85
C PHE A 235 -1.65 -19.27 -3.06
N GLU A 236 -1.00 -20.42 -2.85
CA GLU A 236 -0.53 -21.28 -3.95
C GLU A 236 -1.50 -22.42 -4.27
N ALA A 237 -2.70 -22.41 -3.66
CA ALA A 237 -3.72 -23.40 -3.95
C ALA A 237 -4.07 -23.37 -5.45
N PRO A 238 -4.02 -24.52 -6.17
CA PRO A 238 -4.01 -24.54 -7.63
C PRO A 238 -5.12 -23.73 -8.30
N ALA A 239 -6.36 -23.88 -7.85
CA ALA A 239 -7.50 -23.21 -8.46
C ALA A 239 -7.44 -21.68 -8.35
N GLY A 240 -6.95 -21.13 -7.23
CA GLY A 240 -6.82 -19.69 -7.02
C GLY A 240 -5.60 -19.13 -7.74
N TYR A 241 -4.44 -19.79 -7.56
CA TYR A 241 -3.18 -19.33 -8.13
C TYR A 241 -3.21 -19.33 -9.66
N SER A 242 -3.76 -20.37 -10.31
CA SER A 242 -3.87 -20.41 -11.78
C SER A 242 -4.75 -19.29 -12.34
N ARG A 243 -5.79 -18.85 -11.62
CA ARG A 243 -6.62 -17.69 -12.04
C ARG A 243 -5.86 -16.37 -11.93
N LEU A 244 -5.02 -16.22 -10.89
CA LEU A 244 -4.15 -15.07 -10.76
C LEU A 244 -3.12 -15.03 -11.89
N GLU A 245 -2.51 -16.18 -12.23
CA GLU A 245 -1.56 -16.29 -13.35
C GLU A 245 -2.23 -15.93 -14.69
N ALA A 246 -3.41 -16.48 -14.97
CA ALA A 246 -4.18 -16.14 -16.17
C ALA A 246 -4.58 -14.65 -16.22
N THR A 247 -4.80 -14.04 -15.05
CA THR A 247 -5.05 -12.60 -14.96
C THR A 247 -3.80 -11.80 -15.34
N LEU A 248 -2.61 -12.21 -14.88
CA LEU A 248 -1.35 -11.61 -15.28
C LEU A 248 -1.13 -11.74 -16.80
N ASP A 249 -1.37 -12.93 -17.38
CA ASP A 249 -1.28 -13.17 -18.83
C ASP A 249 -2.11 -12.15 -19.61
N ARG A 250 -3.38 -11.99 -19.21
CA ARG A 250 -4.28 -11.01 -19.82
C ARG A 250 -3.78 -9.57 -19.66
N ARG A 251 -3.20 -9.19 -18.52
CA ARG A 251 -2.64 -7.83 -18.34
C ARG A 251 -1.41 -7.59 -19.23
N LEU A 252 -0.59 -8.61 -19.42
CA LEU A 252 0.53 -8.56 -20.37
C LEU A 252 0.00 -8.36 -21.79
N GLU A 253 -1.04 -9.09 -22.20
CA GLU A 253 -1.69 -8.89 -23.50
C GLU A 253 -2.34 -7.51 -23.66
N GLU A 254 -3.05 -7.02 -22.64
CA GLU A 254 -3.67 -5.69 -22.63
C GLU A 254 -2.62 -4.57 -22.75
N ALA A 255 -1.44 -4.75 -22.13
CA ALA A 255 -0.34 -3.78 -22.20
C ALA A 255 0.23 -3.62 -23.62
N HIS A 256 0.03 -4.61 -24.51
CA HIS A 256 0.42 -4.55 -25.92
C HIS A 256 -0.50 -3.69 -26.78
N ARG A 257 -1.75 -3.47 -26.37
CA ARG A 257 -2.68 -2.70 -27.20
C ARG A 257 -2.31 -1.21 -27.08
N PRO A 258 -2.00 -0.51 -28.18
CA PRO A 258 -1.85 0.94 -28.14
C PRO A 258 -3.15 1.52 -27.56
N SER A 259 -3.04 2.13 -26.40
CA SER A 259 -4.18 2.70 -25.71
C SER A 259 -4.62 3.95 -26.46
N VAL A 260 -5.59 3.82 -27.37
CA VAL A 260 -6.26 4.93 -28.08
C VAL A 260 -6.99 5.86 -27.08
N THR A 261 -7.24 5.40 -25.85
CA THR A 261 -8.11 6.05 -24.87
C THR A 261 -7.47 7.20 -24.07
N TRP A 262 -6.19 7.55 -24.29
CA TRP A 262 -5.54 8.66 -23.55
C TRP A 262 -5.59 10.02 -24.25
N LEU A 263 -6.16 10.12 -25.45
CA LEU A 263 -6.36 11.43 -26.10
C LEU A 263 -7.52 12.24 -25.48
N PHE A 264 -8.30 11.67 -24.56
CA PHE A 264 -9.48 12.32 -23.97
C PHE A 264 -9.74 11.90 -22.51
N VAL A 265 -8.82 12.19 -21.57
CA VAL A 265 -9.14 12.41 -20.14
C VAL A 265 -8.20 13.46 -19.57
#